data_AF-A0A7C9PIG3-F1
#
_entry.id   AF-A0A7C9PIG3-F1
#
_cell.length_a   1.000
_cell.length_b   1.000
_cell.length_c   1.000
_cell.angle_alpha   90.00
_cell.angle_beta   90.00
_cell.angle_gamma   90.00
#
_symmetry.space_group_name_H-M   'P 1'
#
loop_
_entity.id
_entity.type
_entity.pdbx_description
1 polymer ?
#
loop_
_entity_poly.entity_id
_entity_poly.type
_entity_poly.pdbx_seq_one_letter_code
_entity_poly.pdbx_strand_id
1 'polypeptide(L)' 'MTAWDVLIVGAGPAGCATALALRQAGVARVALLDLQAPAPAAPAAAPAPLRLAETA' A
#
# COMPACT_ATOMS: atom_id res chain seq x y z
N MET A 1 13.94 19.72 -9.88
CA MET A 1 13.04 18.57 -9.92
C MET A 1 13.67 17.51 -10.80
N THR A 2 13.81 16.27 -10.34
CA THR A 2 14.30 15.16 -11.18
C THR A 2 13.18 14.74 -12.14
N ALA A 3 13.43 14.78 -13.44
CA ALA A 3 12.49 14.30 -14.46
C ALA A 3 12.46 12.75 -14.47
N TRP A 4 11.28 12.18 -14.71
CA TRP A 4 11.09 10.74 -14.95
C TRP A 4 10.96 10.50 -16.45
N ASP A 5 11.43 9.34 -16.92
CA ASP A 5 11.27 8.93 -18.33
C ASP A 5 9.89 8.29 -18.54
N VAL A 6 9.41 7.53 -17.53
CA VAL A 6 8.10 6.87 -17.54
C VAL A 6 7.45 7.00 -16.17
N LEU A 7 6.15 7.33 -16.16
CA LEU A 7 5.27 7.27 -15.00
C LEU A 7 4.23 6.17 -15.20
N ILE A 8 4.14 5.25 -14.24
CA ILE A 8 3.15 4.17 -14.21
C ILE A 8 2.16 4.48 -13.09
N VAL A 9 0.86 4.41 -13.40
CA VAL A 9 -0.23 4.63 -12.44
C VAL A 9 -0.83 3.28 -12.04
N GLY A 10 -0.77 2.97 -10.74
CA GLY A 10 -1.12 1.69 -10.13
C GLY A 10 0.12 0.83 -9.85
N ALA A 11 0.38 0.50 -8.58
CA ALA A 11 1.45 -0.39 -8.12
C ALA A 11 0.97 -1.82 -7.83
N GLY A 12 -0.17 -2.21 -8.43
CA GLY A 12 -0.59 -3.61 -8.48
C GLY A 12 0.33 -4.50 -9.33
N PRO A 13 -0.04 -5.78 -9.54
CA PRO A 13 0.80 -6.75 -10.24
C PRO A 13 1.22 -6.30 -11.64
N ALA A 14 0.29 -5.72 -12.41
CA ALA A 14 0.57 -5.22 -13.76
C ALA A 14 1.58 -4.08 -13.75
N GLY A 15 1.39 -3.06 -12.90
CA GLY A 15 2.29 -1.91 -12.83
C GLY A 15 3.69 -2.28 -12.35
N CYS A 16 3.80 -3.19 -11.37
CA CYS A 16 5.08 -3.74 -10.93
C CYS A 16 5.79 -4.52 -12.05
N ALA A 17 5.07 -5.40 -12.75
CA ALA A 17 5.64 -6.16 -13.86
C ALA A 17 6.12 -5.24 -14.99
N THR A 18 5.34 -4.22 -15.34
CA THR A 18 5.72 -3.19 -16.31
C THR A 18 6.98 -2.43 -15.87
N ALA A 19 7.05 -2.00 -14.61
CA ALA A 19 8.23 -1.29 -14.09
C ALA A 19 9.49 -2.15 -14.20
N LEU A 20 9.40 -3.43 -13.83
CA LEU A 20 10.50 -4.38 -13.93
C LEU A 20 10.94 -4.61 -15.39
N ALA A 21 9.98 -4.79 -16.30
CA ALA A 21 10.28 -4.96 -17.73
C ALA A 21 10.97 -3.72 -18.32
N LEU A 22 10.51 -2.50 -17.97
CA LEU A 22 11.15 -1.25 -18.41
C LEU A 22 12.58 -1.11 -17.87
N ARG A 23 12.80 -1.50 -16.61
CA ARG A 23 14.15 -1.52 -16.01
C ARG A 23 15.07 -2.51 -16.73
N GLN A 24 14.58 -3.71 -17.04
CA GLN A 24 15.33 -4.72 -17.81
C GLN A 24 15.62 -4.25 -19.24
N ALA A 25 14.74 -3.45 -19.84
CA ALA A 25 14.94 -2.82 -21.14
C ALA A 25 15.87 -1.57 -21.10
N GLY A 26 16.41 -1.21 -19.93
CA GLY A 26 17.38 -0.12 -19.79
C GLY A 26 16.78 1.26 -19.51
N VAL A 27 15.49 1.36 -19.21
CA VAL A 27 14.86 2.65 -18.83
C VAL A 27 15.35 3.07 -17.44
N ALA A 28 16.06 4.18 -17.38
CA ALA A 28 16.78 4.61 -16.17
C ALA A 28 15.86 5.17 -15.08
N ARG A 29 14.80 5.91 -15.44
CA ARG A 29 13.97 6.64 -14.46
C ARG A 29 12.50 6.28 -14.63
N VAL A 30 12.09 5.22 -13.95
CA VAL A 30 10.70 4.76 -13.90
C VAL A 30 10.11 5.13 -12.54
N ALA A 31 8.98 5.83 -12.54
CA ALA A 31 8.19 6.11 -11.35
C ALA A 31 6.92 5.26 -11.34
N LEU A 32 6.59 4.71 -10.17
CA LEU A 32 5.35 3.98 -9.92
C LEU A 32 4.54 4.79 -8.89
N LEU A 33 3.35 5.22 -9.28
CA LEU A 33 2.44 6.00 -8.45
C LEU A 33 1.24 5.13 -8.11
N ASP A 34 0.94 4.96 -6.83
CA ASP A 34 -0.28 4.30 -6.39
C ASP A 34 -0.96 5.11 -5.29
N LEU A 35 -2.24 4.83 -5.09
CA LEU A 35 -2.97 5.34 -3.95
C LEU A 35 -2.41 4.67 -2.69
N GLN A 36 -2.21 5.44 -1.62
CA GLN A 36 -2.06 4.81 -0.32
C GLN A 36 -3.35 4.06 -0.01
N ALA A 37 -3.25 2.74 0.11
CA ALA A 37 -4.28 2.00 0.81
C ALA A 37 -4.40 2.60 2.23
N PRO A 38 -5.62 2.76 2.76
CA PRO A 38 -5.80 3.08 4.16
C PRO A 38 -4.95 2.11 5.00
N ALA A 39 -4.23 2.63 5.99
CA ALA A 39 -3.55 1.76 6.94
C ALA A 39 -4.57 0.73 7.47
N PRO A 40 -4.21 -0.55 7.59
CA PRO A 40 -5.12 -1.53 8.15
C PRO A 40 -5.59 -1.00 9.51
N ALA A 41 -6.91 -1.03 9.74
CA ALA A 41 -7.47 -0.64 11.02
C ALA A 41 -6.71 -1.39 12.12
N ALA A 42 -6.26 -0.66 13.15
CA ALA A 42 -5.64 -1.30 14.31
C ALA A 42 -6.52 -2.47 14.76
N PRO A 43 -5.95 -3.65 15.09
CA PRO A 43 -6.74 -4.79 15.52
C PRO A 43 -7.66 -4.32 16.64
N ALA A 44 -8.97 -4.54 16.47
CA ALA A 44 -9.96 -4.15 17.47
C ALA A 44 -9.50 -4.72 18.82
N ALA A 45 -9.27 -3.83 19.79
CA ALA A 45 -8.92 -4.25 21.14
C ALA A 45 -9.95 -5.27 21.58
N ALA A 46 -9.49 -6.44 22.04
CA ALA A 46 -10.38 -7.48 22.53
C ALA A 46 -11.36 -6.86 23.55
N PRO A 47 -12.67 -7.13 23.44
CA PRO A 47 -13.64 -6.55 24.35
C PRO A 47 -13.23 -6.91 25.79
N ALA A 48 -13.15 -5.90 26.65
CA ALA A 48 -12.90 -6.11 28.08
C ALA A 48 -13.95 -7.09 28.63
N PRO A 49 -13.57 -8.04 29.49
CA PRO A 49 -14.52 -9.03 30.00
C PRO A 49 -15.66 -8.30 30.73
N LEU A 50 -16.90 -8.63 30.35
CA LEU A 50 -18.11 -8.12 30.99
C LEU A 50 -18.08 -8.49 32.48
N ARG A 51 -17.89 -7.51 33.36
CA ARG A 51 -18.09 -7.71 34.80
C ARG A 51 -19.59 -7.62 35.07
N LEU A 52 -20.18 -8.75 35.47
CA LEU A 52 -21.52 -8.76 36.04
C LEU A 52 -21.46 -7.96 37.35
N ALA A 53 -22.11 -6.80 37.39
CA ALA A 53 -22.36 -6.09 38.62
C ALA A 53 -23.54 -6.79 39.31
N GLU A 54 -23.25 -7.54 40.37
CA GLU A 54 -24.28 -8.04 41.27
C GLU A 54 -24.80 -6.86 42.09
N THR A 55 -26.03 -6.43 41.83
CA THR A 55 -26.78 -5.52 42.70
C THR A 55 -27.23 -6.29 43.94
N ALA A 56 -26.74 -5.86 45.08
CA ALA A 56 -27.17 -6.28 46.42
C ALA A 56 -28.62 -5.85 46.73
#